data_AF-A0A2A3HLV7-F1
#
_entry.id   AF-A0A2A3HLV7-F1
#
_cell.length_a   1.000
_cell.length_b   1.000
_cell.length_c   1.000
_cell.angle_alpha   90.00
_cell.angle_beta   90.00
_cell.angle_gamma   90.00
#
_symmetry.space_group_name_H-M   'P 1'
#
loop_
_entity.id
_entity.type
_entity.pdbx_description
1 polymer ?
#
loop_
_entity_poly.entity_id
_entity_poly.type
_entity_poly.pdbx_seq_one_letter_code
_entity_poly.pdbx_strand_id
1 'polypeptide(L)'
;MAFKEADLEKVFIDLLLQEGFEYMPGNAINRVEGEALIEQDLCDYLHRRYDSEGITENEIRSIVLQLRSLSASALYESEYSGVNYTMKPE
;
A
#
# COMPACT_ATOMS: atom_id res chain seq x y z
N MET A 1 27.87 4.53 18.30
CA MET A 1 26.73 5.40 17.97
C MET A 1 25.63 4.49 17.45
N ALA A 2 24.46 4.47 18.09
CA ALA A 2 23.34 3.68 17.59
C ALA A 2 22.70 4.45 16.43
N PHE A 3 22.57 3.82 15.27
CA PHE A 3 21.78 4.37 14.17
C PHE A 3 20.34 4.53 14.65
N LYS A 4 19.73 5.69 14.42
CA LYS A 4 18.31 5.90 14.71
C LYS A 4 17.49 5.41 13.52
N GLU A 5 16.29 4.94 13.78
CA GLU A 5 15.37 4.48 12.72
C GLU A 5 15.15 5.55 11.65
N ALA A 6 15.04 6.83 12.03
CA ALA A 6 14.91 7.94 11.09
C ALA A 6 16.14 8.10 10.16
N ASP A 7 17.35 7.81 10.65
CA ASP A 7 18.56 7.88 9.83
C ASP A 7 18.59 6.71 8.82
N LEU A 8 18.10 5.53 9.21
CA LEU A 8 17.96 4.37 8.33
C LEU A 8 16.86 4.59 7.28
N GLU A 9 15.69 5.07 7.70
CA GLU A 9 14.56 5.38 6.81
C GLU A 9 15.00 6.33 5.70
N LYS A 10 15.73 7.39 6.05
CA LYS A 10 16.26 8.36 5.08
C LYS A 10 17.18 7.70 4.04
N VAL A 11 18.08 6.81 4.46
CA VAL A 11 18.99 6.11 3.54
C VAL A 11 18.20 5.24 2.56
N PHE A 12 17.15 4.55 3.01
CA PHE A 12 16.31 3.75 2.12
C PHE A 12 15.50 4.62 1.14
N ILE A 13 14.94 5.74 1.62
CA ILE A 13 14.23 6.69 0.74
C ILE A 13 15.18 7.18 -0.36
N ASP A 14 16.39 7.62 0.01
CA ASP A 14 17.38 8.14 -0.94
C ASP A 14 17.75 7.09 -2.01
N LEU A 15 17.87 5.82 -1.63
CA LEU A 15 18.12 4.72 -2.58
C LEU A 15 16.94 4.49 -3.54
N LEU A 16 15.70 4.52 -3.05
CA LEU A 16 14.51 4.33 -3.88
C LEU A 16 14.28 5.49 -4.84
N LEU A 17 14.56 6.73 -4.41
CA LEU A 17 14.53 7.90 -5.28
C LEU A 17 15.51 7.77 -6.46
N GLN A 18 16.69 7.17 -6.25
CA GLN A 18 17.67 6.92 -7.31
C GLN A 18 17.19 5.90 -8.34
N GLU A 19 16.39 4.91 -7.93
CA GLU A 19 15.77 3.93 -8.82
C GLU A 19 14.51 4.48 -9.53
N GLY A 20 14.16 5.74 -9.30
CA GLY A 20 13.04 6.42 -9.95
C GLY A 20 11.69 6.25 -9.25
N PHE A 21 11.68 5.76 -8.01
CA PHE A 21 10.46 5.76 -7.19
C PHE A 21 10.18 7.16 -6.64
N GLU A 22 8.91 7.46 -6.43
CA GLU A 22 8.47 8.69 -5.77
C GLU A 22 8.32 8.46 -4.27
N TYR A 23 8.81 9.40 -3.46
CA TYR A 23 8.60 9.39 -2.03
C TYR A 23 7.39 10.25 -1.65
N MET A 24 6.46 9.66 -0.89
CA MET A 24 5.34 10.36 -0.28
C MET A 24 5.31 10.06 1.22
N PRO A 25 5.37 11.07 2.10
CA PRO A 25 5.33 10.84 3.53
C PRO A 25 3.92 10.38 3.93
N GLY A 26 3.83 9.39 4.83
CA GLY A 26 2.56 8.75 5.18
C GLY A 26 1.51 9.70 5.78
N ASN A 27 1.93 10.80 6.40
CA ASN A 27 1.04 11.83 6.92
C ASN A 27 0.42 12.75 5.85
N ALA A 28 0.99 12.76 4.63
CA ALA A 28 0.43 13.46 3.48
C ALA A 28 -0.57 12.57 2.71
N ILE A 29 -0.60 11.26 2.99
CA ILE A 29 -1.54 10.33 2.36
C ILE A 29 -2.92 10.56 2.96
N ASN A 30 -3.85 11.02 2.14
CA ASN A 30 -5.25 11.12 2.51
C ASN A 30 -5.87 9.72 2.54
N ARG A 31 -6.09 9.18 3.73
CA ARG A 31 -6.72 7.87 3.95
C ARG A 31 -7.73 7.94 5.10
N VAL A 32 -8.74 7.10 5.04
CA VAL A 32 -9.70 6.95 6.14
C VAL A 32 -9.04 6.17 7.27
N GLU A 33 -9.13 6.68 8.50
CA GLU A 33 -8.62 5.95 9.67
C GLU A 33 -9.30 4.59 9.81
N GLY A 34 -8.49 3.54 9.98
CA GLY A 34 -8.96 2.16 10.10
C GLY A 34 -9.16 1.43 8.77
N GLU A 35 -8.99 2.10 7.62
CA GLU A 35 -8.98 1.44 6.31
C GLU A 35 -7.54 1.25 5.81
N ALA A 36 -7.24 0.04 5.32
CA ALA A 36 -5.95 -0.27 4.69
C ALA A 36 -5.90 0.22 3.23
N LEU A 37 -7.06 0.39 2.60
CA LEU A 37 -7.18 0.77 1.20
C LEU A 37 -7.02 2.29 1.03
N ILE A 38 -6.10 2.71 0.17
CA ILE A 38 -5.98 4.11 -0.25
C ILE A 38 -6.84 4.28 -1.52
N GLU A 39 -8.14 4.47 -1.31
CA GLU A 39 -9.16 4.38 -2.38
C GLU A 39 -8.86 5.29 -3.58
N GLN A 40 -8.50 6.56 -3.32
CA GLN A 40 -8.22 7.51 -4.39
C GLN A 40 -7.04 7.09 -5.26
N ASP A 41 -5.95 6.62 -4.62
CA ASP A 41 -4.75 6.19 -5.34
C ASP A 41 -5.02 4.96 -6.19
N LEU A 42 -5.81 4.01 -5.67
CA LEU A 42 -6.24 2.83 -6.43
C LEU A 42 -7.10 3.23 -7.65
N CYS A 43 -8.05 4.14 -7.47
CA CYS A 43 -8.86 4.66 -8.58
C CYS A 43 -7.98 5.30 -9.66
N ASP A 44 -7.06 6.17 -9.26
CA ASP A 44 -6.15 6.87 -10.16
C ASP A 44 -5.19 5.91 -10.87
N TYR A 45 -4.74 4.86 -10.18
CA TYR A 45 -3.95 3.78 -10.77
C TYR A 45 -4.77 3.00 -11.81
N LEU A 46 -5.97 2.54 -11.47
CA LEU A 46 -6.82 1.74 -12.39
C LEU A 46 -7.19 2.54 -13.63
N HIS A 47 -7.56 3.81 -13.47
CA HIS A 47 -7.77 4.72 -14.59
C HIS A 47 -6.53 4.78 -15.47
N ARG A 48 -5.38 5.19 -14.93
CA ARG A 48 -4.14 5.32 -15.73
C ARG A 48 -3.71 4.02 -16.41
N ARG A 49 -3.88 2.88 -15.73
CA ARG A 49 -3.38 1.58 -16.20
C ARG A 49 -4.24 0.98 -17.30
N TYR A 50 -5.56 1.18 -17.23
CA TYR A 50 -6.56 0.54 -18.08
C TYR A 50 -7.35 1.52 -18.96
N ASP A 51 -6.96 2.79 -19.00
CA ASP A 51 -7.54 3.80 -19.91
C ASP A 51 -7.56 3.33 -21.37
N SER A 52 -6.47 2.72 -21.83
CA SER A 52 -6.37 2.17 -23.19
C SER A 52 -7.34 1.02 -23.49
N GLU A 53 -7.83 0.35 -22.45
CA GLU A 53 -8.80 -0.74 -22.54
C GLU A 53 -10.24 -0.22 -22.38
N GLY A 54 -10.41 1.09 -22.14
CA GLY A 54 -11.71 1.73 -22.00
C GLY A 54 -12.40 1.46 -20.67
N ILE A 55 -11.64 1.24 -19.60
CA ILE A 55 -12.20 1.03 -18.26
C ILE A 55 -13.11 2.19 -17.87
N THR A 56 -14.28 1.86 -17.33
CA THR A 56 -15.26 2.85 -16.92
C THR A 56 -15.16 3.15 -15.43
N GLU A 57 -15.60 4.35 -15.05
CA GLU A 57 -15.74 4.77 -13.67
C GLU A 57 -16.61 3.79 -12.84
N ASN A 58 -17.62 3.18 -13.46
CA ASN A 58 -18.48 2.21 -12.79
C ASN A 58 -17.75 0.89 -12.50
N GLU A 59 -16.90 0.43 -13.42
CA GLU A 59 -16.08 -0.76 -13.22
C GLU A 59 -15.06 -0.55 -12.11
N ILE A 60 -14.37 0.60 -12.10
CA ILE A 60 -13.43 0.96 -11.04
C ILE A 60 -14.12 0.99 -9.68
N ARG A 61 -15.28 1.65 -9.57
CA ARG A 61 -16.07 1.64 -8.33
C ARG A 61 -16.48 0.23 -7.90
N SER A 62 -16.84 -0.63 -8.85
CA SER A 62 -17.20 -2.01 -8.55
C SER A 62 -16.00 -2.78 -7.97
N ILE A 63 -14.82 -2.63 -8.56
CA ILE A 63 -13.57 -3.23 -8.08
C ILE A 63 -13.24 -2.73 -6.67
N VAL A 64 -13.31 -1.41 -6.44
CA VAL A 64 -13.07 -0.81 -5.12
C VAL A 64 -14.04 -1.36 -4.07
N LEU A 65 -15.34 -1.43 -4.38
CA LEU A 65 -16.35 -1.97 -3.47
C LEU A 65 -16.10 -3.45 -3.14
N GLN A 66 -15.69 -4.24 -4.14
CA GLN A 66 -15.31 -5.63 -3.93
C GLN A 66 -14.13 -5.75 -2.97
N LEU A 67 -13.08 -4.96 -3.18
CA LEU A 67 -11.89 -4.94 -2.32
C LEU A 67 -12.20 -4.47 -0.89
N ARG A 68 -13.11 -3.51 -0.72
CA ARG A 68 -13.58 -3.08 0.61
C ARG A 68 -14.45 -4.13 1.30
N SER A 69 -15.19 -4.94 0.53
CA SER A 69 -16.07 -6.00 1.06
C SER A 69 -15.31 -7.25 1.48
N LEU A 70 -14.13 -7.49 0.88
CA LEU A 70 -13.15 -8.43 1.42
C LEU A 70 -12.64 -7.80 2.71
N SER A 71 -13.16 -8.28 3.84
CA SER A 71 -12.97 -7.67 5.16
C SER A 71 -11.51 -7.22 5.35
N ALA A 72 -11.31 -6.06 5.98
CA ALA A 72 -9.96 -5.57 6.32
C ALA A 72 -9.12 -6.64 7.05
N SER A 73 -9.78 -7.58 7.74
CA SER A 73 -9.17 -8.79 8.31
C SER A 73 -8.63 -9.75 7.25
N ALA A 74 -9.35 -10.06 6.17
CA ALA A 74 -8.87 -10.96 5.11
C ALA A 74 -7.64 -10.41 4.35
N LEU A 75 -7.55 -9.09 4.15
CA LEU A 75 -6.39 -8.45 3.51
C LEU A 75 -5.14 -8.44 4.42
N TYR A 76 -5.33 -8.32 5.74
CA TYR A 76 -4.23 -8.42 6.71
C TYR A 76 -3.82 -9.87 7.02
N GLU A 77 -4.78 -10.79 7.11
CA GLU A 77 -4.55 -12.20 7.44
C GLU A 77 -3.79 -12.94 6.32
N SER A 78 -3.97 -12.55 5.05
CA SER A 78 -3.24 -13.15 3.93
C SER A 78 -1.73 -12.91 3.98
N GLU A 79 -1.31 -11.74 4.48
CA GLU A 79 0.11 -11.37 4.64
C GLU A 79 0.79 -12.14 5.78
N TYR A 80 0.05 -12.49 6.84
CA TYR A 80 0.60 -13.22 8.00
C TYR A 80 0.71 -14.74 7.78
N SER A 81 -0.15 -15.33 6.94
CA SER A 81 -0.12 -16.79 6.71
C SER A 81 1.15 -17.28 5.99
N GLY A 82 1.88 -16.38 5.33
CA GLY A 82 3.15 -16.67 4.66
C GLY A 82 4.39 -16.54 5.54
N VAL A 83 4.27 -16.05 6.78
CA VAL A 83 5.42 -15.73 7.63
C VAL A 83 5.39 -16.56 8.91
N ASN A 84 5.84 -17.82 8.79
CA ASN A 84 6.23 -18.64 9.94
C ASN A 84 7.51 -18.08 10.59
N TYR A 85 7.41 -17.02 11.38
CA TYR A 85 8.44 -16.72 12.37
C TYR A 85 8.34 -17.73 13.52
N THR A 86 9.02 -18.87 13.37
CA THR A 86 9.39 -19.70 14.52
C THR A 86 10.49 -18.97 15.28
N MET A 87 10.10 -18.00 16.11
CA MET A 87 10.94 -17.53 17.20
C MET A 87 10.96 -18.63 18.27
N LYS A 88 12.00 -19.47 18.24
CA LYS A 88 12.33 -20.34 19.38
C LYS A 88 12.80 -19.44 20.53
N PRO A 89 12.24 -19.55 21.74
CA PRO A 89 12.80 -18.88 22.91
C PRO A 89 14.13 -19.55 23.29
N GLU A 90 15.16 -18.74 23.52
CA GLU A 90 16.31 -19.10 24.36
C GLU A 90 15.98 -18.79 25.83
#